data_AF-A0A354M8C6-F1
#
_entry.id   AF-A0A354M8C6-F1
#
_cell.length_a   1.000
_cell.length_b   1.000
_cell.length_c   1.000
_cell.angle_alpha   90.00
_cell.angle_beta   90.00
_cell.angle_gamma   90.00
#
_symmetry.space_group_name_H-M   'P 1'
#
loop_
_entity.id
_entity.type
_entity.pdbx_description
1 polymer ?
#
loop_
_entity_poly.entity_id
_entity_poly.type
_entity_poly.pdbx_seq_one_letter_code
_entity_poly.pdbx_strand_id
1 'polypeptide(L)'
;MTINPQNNNYNKEINSFSDSVKKYLKIKKMTQADLIRKSMLTRTTVSRICRNSNDKGSTYQPTDRIVMSVCVALGLDSKETKELFSLAFPYLKCWDKIIAEKMNIDQANSFLYDEGLPLLGSPIDE
;
A
#
# COMPACT_ATOMS: atom_id res chain seq x y z
N MET A 1 -6.65 -41.38 -7.62
CA MET A 1 -7.03 -40.25 -6.74
C MET A 1 -6.22 -39.04 -7.16
N THR A 2 -6.84 -38.10 -7.87
CA THR A 2 -6.21 -36.86 -8.32
C THR A 2 -6.16 -35.89 -7.15
N ILE A 3 -4.94 -35.59 -6.70
CA ILE A 3 -4.69 -34.59 -5.66
C ILE A 3 -4.89 -33.22 -6.32
N ASN A 4 -5.93 -32.49 -5.91
CA ASN A 4 -6.27 -31.17 -6.42
C ASN A 4 -5.40 -30.12 -5.69
N PRO A 5 -4.43 -29.44 -6.33
CA PRO A 5 -3.52 -28.51 -5.65
C PRO A 5 -4.14 -27.11 -5.51
N GLN A 6 -5.33 -27.01 -4.90
CA GLN A 6 -6.06 -25.72 -4.77
C GLN A 6 -6.17 -25.14 -3.36
N ASN A 7 -5.46 -25.66 -2.35
CA ASN A 7 -5.61 -25.15 -0.98
C ASN A 7 -4.28 -24.96 -0.25
N ASN A 8 -3.45 -24.01 -0.69
CA ASN A 8 -2.32 -23.57 0.15
C ASN A 8 -1.84 -22.13 -0.13
N ASN A 9 -2.77 -21.16 -0.13
CA ASN A 9 -2.42 -19.74 -0.30
C ASN A 9 -2.94 -18.85 0.85
N TYR A 10 -3.00 -19.40 2.07
CA TYR A 10 -3.44 -18.66 3.26
C TYR A 10 -2.31 -18.07 4.12
N ASN A 11 -1.04 -18.36 3.78
CA ASN A 11 0.14 -17.85 4.50
C ASN A 11 1.07 -17.04 3.59
N LYS A 12 0.53 -16.30 2.62
CA LYS A 12 1.34 -15.28 1.94
C LYS A 12 1.42 -14.08 2.85
N GLU A 13 2.62 -13.77 3.36
CA GLU A 13 2.86 -12.53 4.10
C GLU A 13 2.26 -11.34 3.33
N ILE A 14 1.55 -10.47 4.05
CA ILE A 14 0.90 -9.32 3.45
C ILE A 14 1.98 -8.27 3.17
N ASN A 15 2.57 -8.37 1.99
CA ASN A 15 3.76 -7.59 1.65
C ASN A 15 3.45 -6.35 0.81
N SER A 16 2.17 -6.05 0.55
CA SER A 16 1.77 -4.91 -0.28
C SER A 16 0.42 -4.32 0.09
N PHE A 17 0.22 -3.05 -0.28
CA PHE A 17 -1.08 -2.37 -0.25
C PHE A 17 -2.19 -3.23 -0.88
N SER A 18 -1.95 -3.75 -2.09
CA SER A 18 -2.90 -4.56 -2.84
C SER A 18 -3.31 -5.85 -2.13
N ASP A 19 -2.38 -6.52 -1.47
CA ASP A 19 -2.66 -7.73 -0.69
C ASP A 19 -3.51 -7.43 0.54
N SER A 20 -3.25 -6.31 1.21
CA SER A 20 -4.06 -5.84 2.34
C SER A 20 -5.48 -5.47 1.90
N VAL A 21 -5.65 -4.77 0.78
CA VAL A 21 -6.98 -4.46 0.22
C VAL A 21 -7.76 -5.76 -0.06
N LYS A 22 -7.14 -6.75 -0.70
CA LYS A 22 -7.78 -8.05 -0.95
C LYS A 22 -8.18 -8.76 0.34
N LYS A 23 -7.36 -8.69 1.40
CA LYS A 23 -7.70 -9.23 2.72
C LYS A 23 -8.92 -8.53 3.31
N TYR A 24 -8.95 -7.20 3.30
CA TYR A 24 -10.10 -6.45 3.82
C TYR A 24 -11.39 -6.70 3.06
N LEU A 25 -11.32 -6.84 1.73
CA LEU A 25 -12.49 -7.24 0.92
C LEU A 25 -13.06 -8.59 1.39
N LYS A 26 -12.20 -9.58 1.67
CA LYS A 26 -12.62 -10.88 2.20
C LYS A 26 -13.24 -10.75 3.60
N ILE A 27 -12.55 -10.08 4.54
CA ILE A 27 -13.00 -9.92 5.93
C ILE A 27 -14.35 -9.20 5.99
N LYS A 28 -14.51 -8.13 5.22
CA LYS A 28 -15.72 -7.30 5.20
C LYS A 28 -16.80 -7.81 4.25
N LYS A 29 -16.59 -8.99 3.63
CA LYS A 29 -17.49 -9.62 2.65
C LYS A 29 -17.89 -8.66 1.52
N MET A 30 -16.95 -7.84 1.06
CA MET A 30 -17.13 -6.87 -0.01
C MET A 30 -16.56 -7.39 -1.32
N THR A 31 -17.29 -7.17 -2.41
CA THR A 31 -16.82 -7.45 -3.78
C THR A 31 -16.00 -6.29 -4.35
N GLN A 32 -15.35 -6.48 -5.49
CA GLN A 32 -14.75 -5.36 -6.23
C GLN A 32 -15.81 -4.34 -6.66
N ALA A 33 -17.04 -4.78 -6.97
CA ALA A 33 -18.13 -3.89 -7.33
C ALA A 33 -18.55 -3.00 -6.15
N ASP A 34 -18.56 -3.54 -4.94
CA ASP A 34 -18.80 -2.76 -3.72
C ASP A 34 -17.70 -1.73 -3.50
N LEU A 35 -16.43 -2.11 -3.70
CA LEU A 35 -15.32 -1.18 -3.58
C LEU A 35 -15.42 -0.04 -4.59
N ILE A 36 -15.71 -0.34 -5.87
CA ILE A 36 -15.96 0.67 -6.91
C ILE A 36 -17.05 1.63 -6.46
N ARG A 37 -18.21 1.10 -6.04
CA ARG A 37 -19.36 1.90 -5.62
C ARG A 37 -19.10 2.73 -4.36
N LYS A 38 -18.34 2.23 -3.40
CA LYS A 38 -18.11 2.95 -2.14
C LYS A 38 -16.93 3.94 -2.21
N SER A 39 -15.93 3.65 -3.02
CA SER A 39 -14.75 4.50 -3.18
C SER A 39 -14.89 5.54 -4.30
N MET A 40 -15.89 5.38 -5.19
CA MET A 40 -16.04 6.16 -6.42
C MET A 40 -14.82 6.07 -7.37
N LEU A 41 -13.92 5.10 -7.15
CA LEU A 41 -12.81 4.83 -8.05
C LEU A 41 -13.29 4.12 -9.31
N THR A 42 -12.58 4.35 -10.42
CA THR A 42 -12.90 3.68 -11.68
C THR A 42 -12.74 2.16 -11.56
N ARG A 43 -13.50 1.41 -12.38
CA ARG A 43 -13.34 -0.04 -12.51
C ARG A 43 -11.89 -0.42 -12.82
N THR A 44 -11.22 0.34 -13.68
CA THR A 44 -9.82 0.13 -14.05
C THR A 44 -8.90 0.28 -12.85
N THR A 45 -9.08 1.31 -12.03
CA THR A 45 -8.29 1.53 -10.81
C THR A 45 -8.46 0.36 -9.83
N VAL A 46 -9.70 -0.04 -9.53
CA VAL A 46 -9.95 -1.17 -8.62
C VAL A 46 -9.40 -2.48 -9.18
N SER A 47 -9.50 -2.71 -10.48
CA SER A 47 -8.89 -3.88 -11.13
C SER A 47 -7.36 -3.88 -10.97
N ARG A 48 -6.70 -2.73 -11.17
CA ARG A 48 -5.24 -2.55 -10.98
C ARG A 48 -4.80 -2.81 -9.53
N ILE A 49 -5.59 -2.35 -8.56
CA ILE A 49 -5.36 -2.66 -7.13
C ILE A 49 -5.45 -4.17 -6.91
N CYS A 50 -6.54 -4.81 -7.32
CA CYS A 50 -6.74 -6.24 -7.03
C CYS A 50 -5.77 -7.16 -7.77
N ARG A 51 -5.28 -6.76 -8.96
CA ARG A 51 -4.23 -7.49 -9.69
C ARG A 51 -2.81 -7.17 -9.20
N ASN A 52 -2.65 -6.21 -8.30
CA ASN A 52 -1.38 -5.66 -7.84
C ASN A 52 -0.42 -5.27 -8.99
N SER A 53 -0.92 -4.55 -10.00
CA SER A 53 -0.10 -4.15 -11.13
C SER A 53 -0.67 -2.91 -11.81
N ASN A 54 0.20 -1.91 -12.05
CA ASN A 54 -0.10 -0.77 -12.92
C ASN A 54 -0.03 -1.20 -14.38
N ASP A 55 1.06 -1.89 -14.72
CA ASP A 55 1.41 -2.47 -16.02
C ASP A 55 2.08 -3.85 -15.85
N LYS A 56 2.26 -4.61 -16.94
CA LYS A 56 2.83 -5.96 -16.92
C LYS A 56 4.22 -5.96 -16.26
N GLY A 57 4.38 -6.70 -15.16
CA GLY A 57 5.65 -6.83 -14.43
C GLY A 57 5.90 -5.80 -13.33
N SER A 58 4.98 -4.86 -13.08
CA SER A 58 5.08 -3.87 -11.99
C SER A 58 4.13 -4.19 -10.84
N THR A 59 4.46 -3.74 -9.63
CA THR A 59 3.52 -3.67 -8.51
C THR A 59 2.62 -2.44 -8.65
N TYR A 60 1.43 -2.49 -8.07
CA TYR A 60 0.53 -1.33 -8.08
C TYR A 60 1.05 -0.24 -7.12
N GLN A 61 1.22 0.97 -7.62
CA GLN A 61 1.64 2.14 -6.84
C GLN A 61 0.45 3.11 -6.72
N PRO A 62 -0.25 3.15 -5.57
CA PRO A 62 -1.36 4.06 -5.36
C PRO A 62 -0.88 5.49 -5.10
N THR A 63 -1.74 6.48 -5.38
CA THR A 63 -1.62 7.81 -4.77
C THR A 63 -2.26 7.83 -3.38
N ASP A 64 -1.90 8.81 -2.56
CA ASP A 64 -2.47 9.04 -1.22
C ASP A 64 -4.01 9.12 -1.24
N ARG A 65 -4.58 9.84 -2.23
CA ARG A 65 -6.03 9.95 -2.43
C ARG A 65 -6.68 8.60 -2.74
N ILE A 66 -6.01 7.73 -3.49
CA ILE A 66 -6.50 6.37 -3.77
C ILE A 66 -6.49 5.54 -2.50
N VAL A 67 -5.41 5.56 -1.73
CA VAL A 67 -5.32 4.85 -0.44
C VAL A 67 -6.45 5.32 0.48
N MET A 68 -6.62 6.64 0.63
CA MET A 68 -7.66 7.20 1.50
C MET A 68 -9.08 6.82 1.05
N SER A 69 -9.35 6.88 -0.26
CA SER A 69 -10.65 6.48 -0.83
C SER A 69 -10.96 5.01 -0.54
N VAL A 70 -9.93 4.14 -0.59
CA VAL A 70 -10.06 2.73 -0.24
C VAL A 70 -10.29 2.55 1.27
N CYS A 71 -9.56 3.25 2.13
CA CYS A 71 -9.77 3.21 3.59
C CYS A 71 -11.21 3.58 3.97
N VAL A 72 -11.71 4.68 3.42
CA VAL A 72 -13.08 5.16 3.64
C VAL A 72 -14.10 4.15 3.14
N ALA A 73 -13.91 3.62 1.92
CA ALA A 73 -14.83 2.64 1.34
C ALA A 73 -14.91 1.32 2.12
N LEU A 74 -13.79 0.90 2.69
CA LEU A 74 -13.69 -0.27 3.56
C LEU A 74 -14.16 0.03 4.99
N GLY A 75 -14.38 1.29 5.37
CA GLY A 75 -14.71 1.68 6.74
C GLY A 75 -13.62 1.22 7.70
N LEU A 76 -12.37 1.58 7.41
CA LEU A 76 -11.23 1.31 8.27
C LEU A 76 -11.16 2.31 9.42
N ASP A 77 -10.70 1.86 10.59
CA ASP A 77 -10.38 2.76 11.69
C ASP A 77 -9.03 3.48 11.50
N SER A 78 -8.64 4.32 12.47
CA SER A 78 -7.39 5.08 12.38
C SER A 78 -6.14 4.20 12.37
N LYS A 79 -6.15 3.08 13.10
CA LYS A 79 -5.00 2.17 13.18
C LYS A 79 -4.85 1.41 11.86
N GLU A 80 -5.94 0.82 11.39
CA GLU A 80 -6.02 0.11 10.11
C GLU A 80 -5.64 1.03 8.94
N THR A 81 -6.08 2.30 8.98
CA THR A 81 -5.72 3.31 7.99
C THR A 81 -4.21 3.57 7.99
N LYS A 82 -3.59 3.76 9.16
CA LYS A 82 -2.13 3.95 9.26
C LYS A 82 -1.36 2.74 8.74
N GLU A 83 -1.82 1.53 9.05
CA GLU A 83 -1.22 0.30 8.56
C GLU A 83 -1.30 0.21 7.03
N LEU A 84 -2.45 0.53 6.44
CA LEU A 84 -2.62 0.51 4.98
C LEU A 84 -1.77 1.58 4.27
N PHE A 85 -1.70 2.79 4.83
CA PHE A 85 -0.81 3.84 4.34
C PHE A 85 0.66 3.42 4.42
N SER A 86 1.08 2.77 5.50
CA SER A 86 2.46 2.30 5.67
C SER A 86 2.86 1.17 4.70
N LEU A 87 1.88 0.46 4.13
CA LEU A 87 2.11 -0.52 3.06
C LEU A 87 2.17 0.12 1.67
N ALA A 88 1.44 1.22 1.47
CA ALA A 88 1.47 2.00 0.23
C ALA A 88 2.70 2.93 0.15
N PHE A 89 3.11 3.47 1.29
CA PHE A 89 4.18 4.46 1.43
C PHE A 89 5.10 4.04 2.58
N PRO A 90 6.03 3.09 2.35
CA PRO A 90 6.87 2.53 3.40
C PRO A 90 7.69 3.57 4.18
N TYR A 91 8.09 4.66 3.51
CA TYR A 91 8.81 5.78 4.11
C TYR A 91 8.06 6.49 5.24
N LEU A 92 6.72 6.36 5.34
CA LEU A 92 5.96 6.93 6.46
C LEU A 92 6.38 6.33 7.81
N LYS A 93 6.88 5.08 7.83
CA LYS A 93 7.39 4.44 9.04
C LYS A 93 8.68 5.11 9.55
N CYS A 94 9.41 5.77 8.66
CA CYS A 94 10.68 6.43 8.95
C CYS A 94 10.48 7.85 9.49
N TRP A 95 9.35 8.50 9.20
CA TRP A 95 9.11 9.90 9.55
C TRP A 95 9.18 10.18 11.04
N ASP A 96 8.56 9.34 11.87
CA ASP A 96 8.58 9.52 13.32
C ASP A 96 10.02 9.56 13.87
N LYS A 97 10.89 8.68 13.36
CA LYS A 97 12.32 8.64 13.74
C LYS A 97 13.08 9.86 13.23
N ILE A 98 12.94 10.19 11.94
CA ILE A 98 13.58 11.35 11.30
C ILE A 98 13.27 12.64 12.07
N ILE A 99 11.99 12.83 12.45
CA ILE A 99 11.52 14.00 13.19
C ILE A 99 12.01 13.97 14.64
N ALA A 100 11.91 12.82 15.32
CA ALA A 100 12.31 12.69 16.73
C ALA A 100 13.81 12.96 16.94
N GLU A 101 14.65 12.49 16.02
CA GLU A 101 16.10 12.67 16.05
C GLU A 101 16.55 14.02 15.48
N LYS A 102 15.62 14.83 14.95
CA LYS A 102 15.90 16.13 14.31
C LYS A 102 16.96 16.03 13.22
N MET A 103 16.88 14.96 12.41
CA MET A 103 17.81 14.73 11.31
C MET A 103 17.74 15.88 10.31
N ASN A 104 18.89 16.32 9.81
CA ASN A 104 18.94 17.16 8.62
C ASN A 104 18.69 16.33 7.35
N ILE A 105 18.58 16.99 6.19
CA ILE A 105 18.25 16.33 4.92
C ILE A 105 19.28 15.27 4.53
N ASP A 106 20.58 15.53 4.74
CA ASP A 106 21.63 14.56 4.43
C ASP A 106 21.52 13.31 5.30
N GLN A 107 21.33 13.48 6.61
CA GLN A 107 21.15 12.39 7.56
C GLN A 107 19.89 11.56 7.25
N ALA A 108 18.77 12.23 6.96
CA ALA A 108 17.53 11.57 6.61
C ALA A 108 17.66 10.79 5.29
N ASN A 109 18.32 11.36 4.29
CA ASN A 109 18.56 10.70 3.00
C ASN A 109 19.52 9.51 3.13
N SER A 110 20.59 9.61 3.92
CA SER A 110 21.45 8.46 4.21
C SER A 110 20.67 7.34 4.88
N PHE A 111 19.84 7.66 5.87
CA PHE A 111 18.98 6.67 6.52
C PHE A 111 18.00 6.01 5.54
N LEU A 112 17.32 6.78 4.70
CA LEU A 112 16.38 6.25 3.70
C LEU A 112 17.10 5.41 2.64
N TYR A 113 18.30 5.79 2.24
CA TYR A 113 19.13 5.02 1.31
C TYR A 113 19.49 3.65 1.87
N ASP A 114 19.91 3.58 3.14
CA ASP A 114 20.25 2.32 3.82
C ASP A 114 19.03 1.38 3.94
N GLU A 115 17.82 1.95 4.05
CA GLU A 115 16.54 1.22 4.06
C GLU A 115 16.02 0.87 2.65
N GLY A 116 16.69 1.30 1.58
CA GLY A 116 16.26 1.10 0.20
C GLY A 116 15.00 1.88 -0.19
N LEU A 117 14.78 3.04 0.44
CA LEU A 117 13.59 3.89 0.29
C LEU A 117 13.87 5.15 -0.55
N PRO A 118 12.82 5.77 -1.13
CA PRO A 118 12.98 7.02 -1.86
C PRO A 118 13.52 8.14 -0.96
N LEU A 119 14.46 8.93 -1.49
CA LEU A 119 15.03 10.10 -0.83
C LEU A 119 13.99 11.24 -0.73
N LEU A 120 14.15 12.12 0.26
CA LEU A 120 13.25 13.28 0.46
C LEU A 120 13.46 14.38 -0.59
N GLY A 121 14.66 14.44 -1.16
CA GLY A 121 15.06 15.38 -2.20
C GLY A 121 16.56 15.24 -2.46
N SER A 122 17.01 15.72 -3.63
CA SER A 122 18.43 15.90 -3.93
C SER A 122 18.79 17.39 -3.87
N PRO A 123 20.06 17.74 -3.65
CA PRO A 123 20.54 19.07 -4.02
C PRO A 123 20.12 19.36 -5.47
N ILE A 124 19.59 20.55 -5.71
CA ILE A 124 19.37 21.02 -7.09
C ILE A 124 20.78 21.17 -7.67
N ASP A 125 21.07 20.49 -8.77
CA ASP A 125 22.22 20.82 -9.59
C ASP A 125 21.96 22.24 -10.13
N GLU A 126 22.60 23.26 -9.54
CA GLU A 126 22.62 24.64 -10.06
C GLU A 126 23.47 24.73 -11.35
#